data_AF-A0A4Z0BLH5-F1
#
_entry.id   AF-A0A4Z0BLH5-F1
#
_cell.length_a   1.000
_cell.length_b   1.000
_cell.length_c   1.000
_cell.angle_alpha   90.00
_cell.angle_beta   90.00
_cell.angle_gamma   90.00
#
_symmetry.space_group_name_H-M   'P 1'
#
loop_
_entity.id
_entity.type
_entity.pdbx_description
1 polymer ?
#
loop_
_entity_poly.entity_id
_entity_poly.type
_entity_poly.pdbx_seq_one_letter_code
_entity_poly.pdbx_strand_id
1 'polypeptide(L)'
;MDKFVKASVIAGALMGGGGVFYHYVVFLPGVERAKSEKEAAAEHQKEQAAAARRAAYERCNRSARAIYDMDWANACKLKASRNKTEYQHCLRDPLVAGNPYLGKSHCEKMYGQQEQSDECSLSTSQANYLNSRLKESQERCLAEARTGLGLD
;
A
#
# COMPACT_ATOMS: atom_id res chain seq x y z
N MET A 1 -83.73 6.56 -10.78
CA MET A 1 -82.36 6.58 -10.22
C MET A 1 -82.18 7.89 -9.46
N ASP A 2 -82.10 7.81 -8.14
CA ASP A 2 -81.97 8.96 -7.25
C ASP A 2 -80.67 9.73 -7.48
N LYS A 3 -80.75 11.07 -7.41
CA LYS A 3 -79.60 11.99 -7.55
C LYS A 3 -78.46 11.64 -6.58
N PHE A 4 -78.80 11.12 -5.41
CA PHE A 4 -77.86 10.67 -4.39
C PHE A 4 -77.03 9.45 -4.82
N VAL A 5 -77.63 8.50 -5.54
CA VAL A 5 -76.91 7.32 -6.07
C VAL A 5 -75.93 7.73 -7.18
N LYS A 6 -76.32 8.73 -7.99
CA LYS A 6 -75.43 9.26 -9.03
C LYS A 6 -74.23 10.01 -8.43
N ALA A 7 -74.46 10.78 -7.37
CA ALA A 7 -73.42 11.50 -6.65
C ALA A 7 -72.43 10.55 -5.94
N SER A 8 -72.92 9.48 -5.30
CA SER A 8 -72.06 8.50 -4.63
C SER A 8 -71.20 7.70 -5.61
N VAL A 9 -71.73 7.33 -6.78
CA VAL A 9 -70.96 6.67 -7.84
C VAL A 9 -69.85 7.57 -8.39
N ILE A 10 -70.12 8.87 -8.61
CA ILE A 10 -69.11 9.82 -9.08
C ILE A 10 -68.03 10.05 -8.02
N ALA A 11 -68.42 10.21 -6.75
CA ALA A 11 -67.47 10.37 -5.66
C ALA A 11 -66.59 9.12 -5.48
N GLY A 12 -67.18 7.92 -5.59
CA GLY A 12 -66.46 6.66 -5.56
C GLY A 12 -65.47 6.51 -6.72
N ALA A 13 -65.87 6.87 -7.95
CA ALA A 13 -64.99 6.85 -9.11
C ALA A 13 -63.83 7.85 -8.98
N LEU A 14 -64.07 9.04 -8.42
CA LEU A 14 -63.03 10.04 -8.17
C LEU A 14 -62.04 9.62 -7.08
N MET A 15 -62.50 9.01 -5.98
CA MET A 15 -61.60 8.50 -4.94
C MET A 15 -60.78 7.30 -5.42
N GLY A 16 -61.38 6.37 -6.15
CA GLY A 16 -60.68 5.24 -6.75
C GLY A 16 -59.63 5.68 -7.77
N GLY A 17 -60.01 6.59 -8.68
CA GLY A 17 -59.10 7.14 -9.69
C GLY A 17 -57.98 8.00 -9.09
N GLY A 18 -58.30 8.82 -8.09
CA GLY A 18 -57.33 9.65 -7.38
C GLY A 18 -56.29 8.83 -6.61
N GLY A 19 -56.70 7.74 -5.97
CA GLY A 19 -55.78 6.82 -5.28
C GLY A 19 -54.80 6.14 -6.24
N VAL A 20 -55.29 5.65 -7.38
CA VAL A 20 -54.45 5.06 -8.43
C VAL A 20 -53.49 6.10 -9.01
N PHE A 21 -53.99 7.31 -9.34
CA PHE A 21 -53.16 8.40 -9.85
C PHE A 21 -52.04 8.78 -8.87
N TYR A 22 -52.36 8.94 -7.58
CA TYR A 22 -51.36 9.23 -6.56
C TYR A 22 -50.28 8.13 -6.45
N HIS A 23 -50.70 6.86 -6.50
CA HIS A 23 -49.77 5.74 -6.42
C HIS A 23 -48.76 5.74 -7.57
N TYR A 24 -49.23 5.94 -8.81
CA TYR A 24 -48.37 5.92 -9.99
C TYR A 24 -47.57 7.20 -10.22
N VAL A 25 -48.11 8.37 -9.89
CA VAL A 25 -47.47 9.66 -10.22
C VAL A 25 -46.61 10.19 -9.07
N VAL A 26 -46.95 9.89 -7.82
CA VAL A 26 -46.25 10.47 -6.66
C VAL A 26 -45.46 9.41 -5.91
N PHE A 27 -46.09 8.29 -5.54
CA PHE A 27 -45.47 7.28 -4.67
C PHE A 27 -44.39 6.48 -5.40
N LEU A 28 -44.71 5.86 -6.55
CA LEU A 28 -43.77 5.02 -7.30
C LEU A 28 -42.46 5.75 -7.69
N PRO A 29 -42.49 6.99 -8.23
CA PRO A 29 -41.27 7.72 -8.55
C PRO A 29 -40.43 8.08 -7.31
N GLY A 30 -41.09 8.35 -6.17
CA GLY A 30 -40.39 8.61 -4.91
C GLY A 30 -39.64 7.38 -4.39
N VAL A 31 -40.24 6.20 -4.50
CA VAL A 31 -39.62 4.93 -4.12
C VAL A 31 -38.45 4.58 -5.04
N GLU A 32 -38.59 4.77 -6.35
CA GLU A 32 -37.50 4.54 -7.32
C GLU A 32 -36.31 5.47 -7.08
N ARG A 33 -36.55 6.77 -6.83
CA ARG A 33 -35.48 7.71 -6.47
C ARG A 33 -34.78 7.31 -5.18
N ALA A 34 -35.53 6.99 -4.12
CA ALA A 34 -34.94 6.54 -2.86
C ALA A 34 -34.13 5.23 -3.02
N LYS A 35 -34.53 4.34 -3.93
CA LYS A 35 -33.78 3.13 -4.25
C LYS A 35 -32.49 3.46 -5.00
N SER A 36 -32.57 4.32 -6.02
CA SER A 36 -31.41 4.77 -6.80
C SER A 36 -30.39 5.51 -5.93
N GLU A 37 -30.83 6.39 -5.03
CA GLU A 37 -29.95 7.10 -4.09
C GLU A 37 -29.25 6.13 -3.13
N LYS A 38 -29.95 5.10 -2.63
CA LYS A 38 -29.35 4.05 -1.79
C LYS A 38 -28.32 3.22 -2.56
N GLU A 39 -28.61 2.88 -3.82
CA GLU A 39 -27.68 2.16 -4.68
C GLU A 39 -26.43 3.01 -4.98
N ALA A 40 -26.60 4.28 -5.33
CA ALA A 40 -25.51 5.22 -5.56
C ALA A 40 -24.67 5.44 -4.29
N ALA A 41 -25.30 5.58 -3.12
CA ALA A 41 -24.60 5.69 -1.85
C ALA A 41 -23.81 4.41 -1.52
N ALA A 42 -24.39 3.23 -1.78
CA ALA A 42 -23.71 1.95 -1.58
C ALA A 42 -22.52 1.76 -2.53
N GLU A 43 -22.64 2.16 -3.81
CA GLU A 43 -21.52 2.18 -4.74
C GLU A 43 -20.43 3.15 -4.30
N HIS A 44 -20.81 4.36 -3.90
CA HIS A 44 -19.86 5.36 -3.43
C HIS A 44 -19.11 4.90 -2.17
N GLN A 45 -19.78 4.21 -1.25
CA GLN A 45 -19.13 3.59 -0.08
C GLN A 45 -18.18 2.46 -0.48
N LYS A 46 -18.56 1.60 -1.44
CA LYS A 46 -17.68 0.54 -1.95
C LYS A 46 -16.43 1.11 -2.61
N GLU A 47 -16.58 2.18 -3.38
CA GLU A 47 -15.47 2.88 -4.01
C GLU A 47 -14.54 3.51 -2.97
N GLN A 48 -15.09 4.22 -1.98
CA GLN A 48 -14.31 4.78 -0.87
C GLN A 48 -13.56 3.69 -0.08
N ALA A 49 -14.22 2.56 0.23
CA ALA A 49 -13.58 1.44 0.91
C ALA A 49 -12.49 0.78 0.05
N ALA A 50 -12.67 0.71 -1.27
CA ALA A 50 -11.62 0.23 -2.19
C ALA A 50 -10.44 1.20 -2.26
N ALA A 51 -10.70 2.52 -2.35
CA ALA A 51 -9.67 3.55 -2.34
C ALA A 51 -8.88 3.57 -1.02
N ALA A 52 -9.56 3.46 0.12
CA ALA A 52 -8.93 3.39 1.44
C ALA A 52 -7.99 2.18 1.56
N ARG A 53 -8.42 1.00 1.09
CA ARG A 53 -7.58 -0.21 1.07
C ARG A 53 -6.34 -0.05 0.18
N ARG A 54 -6.49 0.55 -1.01
CA ARG A 54 -5.35 0.85 -1.90
C ARG A 54 -4.37 1.81 -1.23
N ALA A 55 -4.87 2.87 -0.61
CA ALA A 55 -4.03 3.85 0.08
C ALA A 55 -3.30 3.23 1.28
N ALA A 56 -3.95 2.36 2.05
CA ALA A 56 -3.33 1.64 3.16
C ALA A 56 -2.19 0.72 2.67
N TYR A 57 -2.45 -0.07 1.62
CA TYR A 57 -1.44 -0.91 0.99
C TYR A 57 -0.23 -0.10 0.53
N GLU A 58 -0.45 1.00 -0.19
CA GLU A 58 0.64 1.84 -0.68
C GLU A 58 1.47 2.46 0.45
N ARG A 59 0.82 2.94 1.52
CA ARG A 59 1.54 3.48 2.69
C ARG A 59 2.42 2.41 3.32
N CYS A 60 1.88 1.21 3.56
CA CYS A 60 2.64 0.10 4.10
C CYS A 60 3.82 -0.26 3.20
N ASN A 61 3.59 -0.42 1.89
CA ASN A 61 4.64 -0.79 0.93
C ASN A 61 5.73 0.29 0.81
N ARG A 62 5.36 1.59 0.87
CA ARG A 62 6.34 2.69 0.91
C ARG A 62 7.19 2.64 2.17
N SER A 63 6.58 2.41 3.33
CA SER A 63 7.31 2.25 4.60
C SER A 63 8.28 1.07 4.55
N ALA A 64 7.82 -0.08 4.05
CA ALA A 64 8.64 -1.26 3.85
C ALA A 64 9.88 -1.00 2.97
N ARG A 65 9.71 -0.28 1.86
CA ARG A 65 10.82 0.13 0.99
C ARG A 65 11.77 1.10 1.67
N ALA A 66 11.26 2.11 2.36
CA ALA A 66 12.09 3.07 3.08
C ALA A 66 12.96 2.40 4.16
N ILE A 67 12.40 1.41 4.87
CA ILE A 67 13.16 0.61 5.84
C ILE A 67 14.22 -0.23 5.14
N TYR A 68 13.88 -0.87 4.01
CA TYR A 68 14.84 -1.64 3.21
C TYR A 68 16.01 -0.77 2.74
N ASP A 69 15.74 0.40 2.18
CA ASP A 69 16.76 1.33 1.68
C ASP A 69 17.67 1.81 2.82
N MET A 70 17.08 2.13 3.98
CA MET A 70 17.81 2.50 5.19
C MET A 70 18.70 1.36 5.69
N ASP A 71 18.17 0.14 5.79
CA ASP A 71 18.91 -1.04 6.25
C ASP A 71 20.07 -1.36 5.29
N TRP A 72 19.85 -1.23 3.98
CA TRP A 72 20.87 -1.40 2.96
C TRP A 72 21.99 -0.36 3.10
N ALA A 73 21.64 0.92 3.17
CA ALA A 73 22.61 2.02 3.33
C ALA A 73 23.42 1.86 4.63
N ASN A 74 22.79 1.43 5.72
CA ASN A 74 23.47 1.14 6.98
C ASN A 74 24.44 -0.04 6.86
N ALA A 75 24.04 -1.12 6.18
CA ALA A 75 24.93 -2.25 5.91
C ALA A 75 26.15 -1.82 5.08
N CYS A 76 25.94 -0.92 4.11
CA CYS A 76 27.00 -0.34 3.31
C CYS A 76 27.97 0.51 4.13
N LYS A 77 27.46 1.40 4.99
CA LYS A 77 28.29 2.18 5.92
C LYS A 77 29.14 1.27 6.83
N LEU A 78 28.55 0.21 7.36
CA LEU A 78 29.26 -0.76 8.20
C LEU A 78 30.33 -1.52 7.43
N LYS A 79 30.05 -1.92 6.18
CA LYS A 79 31.04 -2.55 5.28
C LYS A 79 32.20 -1.60 5.00
N ALA A 80 31.93 -0.35 4.64
CA ALA A 80 32.97 0.65 4.38
C ALA A 80 33.85 0.92 5.61
N SER A 81 33.24 0.97 6.80
CA SER A 81 33.98 1.11 8.06
C SER A 81 34.87 -0.10 8.34
N ARG A 82 34.37 -1.33 8.13
CA ARG A 82 35.18 -2.55 8.27
C ARG A 82 36.34 -2.57 7.29
N ASN A 83 36.07 -2.30 6.01
CA ASN A 83 37.10 -2.25 4.97
C ASN A 83 38.19 -1.22 5.31
N LYS A 84 37.83 -0.06 5.87
CA LYS A 84 38.81 0.93 6.33
C LYS A 84 39.72 0.37 7.42
N THR A 85 39.16 -0.30 8.43
CA THR A 85 39.94 -0.92 9.51
C THR A 85 40.85 -2.03 8.98
N GLU A 86 40.31 -2.93 8.14
CA GLU A 86 41.06 -4.04 7.55
C GLU A 86 42.17 -3.55 6.61
N TYR A 87 41.91 -2.49 5.84
CA TYR A 87 42.93 -1.84 5.03
C TYR A 87 44.11 -1.34 5.88
N GLN A 88 43.81 -0.66 6.99
CA GLN A 88 44.84 -0.17 7.91
C GLN A 88 45.58 -1.32 8.60
N HIS A 89 44.91 -2.42 8.90
CA HIS A 89 45.53 -3.62 9.44
C HIS A 89 46.47 -4.26 8.40
N CYS A 90 46.00 -4.43 7.17
CA CYS A 90 46.78 -4.95 6.04
C CYS A 90 48.05 -4.13 5.80
N LEU A 91 47.97 -2.79 5.80
CA LEU A 91 49.15 -1.93 5.62
C LEU A 91 50.19 -2.05 6.74
N ARG A 92 49.78 -2.46 7.94
CA ARG A 92 50.67 -2.65 9.09
C ARG A 92 51.18 -4.08 9.23
N ASP A 93 50.65 -5.02 8.44
CA ASP A 93 51.08 -6.41 8.48
C ASP A 93 52.52 -6.52 7.93
N PRO A 94 53.49 -7.03 8.72
CA PRO A 94 54.87 -7.20 8.27
C PRO A 94 55.02 -8.06 7.02
N LEU A 95 54.12 -9.03 6.79
CA LEU A 95 54.11 -9.91 5.62
C LEU A 95 53.69 -9.20 4.33
N VAL A 96 53.03 -8.05 4.46
CA VAL A 96 52.53 -7.22 3.36
C VAL A 96 53.47 -6.03 3.17
N ALA A 97 53.75 -5.27 4.23
CA ALA A 97 54.58 -4.07 4.19
C ALA A 97 56.03 -4.35 3.74
N GLY A 98 56.59 -5.51 4.10
CA GLY A 98 57.94 -5.92 3.71
C GLY A 98 58.01 -6.69 2.40
N ASN A 99 56.89 -6.94 1.72
CA ASN A 99 56.82 -7.84 0.57
C ASN A 99 56.74 -7.07 -0.76
N PRO A 100 57.73 -7.22 -1.67
CA PRO A 100 57.76 -6.53 -2.97
C PRO A 100 56.54 -6.80 -3.86
N TYR A 101 55.84 -7.92 -3.65
CA TYR A 101 54.69 -8.37 -4.46
C TYR A 101 53.34 -8.13 -3.78
N LEU A 102 53.34 -7.93 -2.46
CA LEU A 102 52.13 -7.78 -1.64
C LEU A 102 52.14 -6.45 -0.89
N GLY A 103 52.60 -5.37 -1.51
CA GLY A 103 52.62 -4.03 -0.90
C GLY A 103 51.26 -3.34 -0.86
N LYS A 104 51.27 -2.00 -0.79
CA LYS A 104 50.08 -1.14 -0.70
C LYS A 104 48.98 -1.49 -1.71
N SER A 105 49.35 -1.82 -2.95
CA SER A 105 48.43 -2.18 -4.03
C SER A 105 47.61 -3.44 -3.72
N HIS A 106 48.16 -4.40 -2.95
CA HIS A 106 47.43 -5.59 -2.51
C HIS A 106 46.29 -5.20 -1.56
N CYS A 107 46.58 -4.40 -0.54
CA CYS A 107 45.57 -3.91 0.39
C CYS A 107 44.52 -3.03 -0.30
N GLU A 108 44.93 -2.18 -1.25
CA GLU A 108 44.00 -1.34 -2.04
C GLU A 108 43.07 -2.21 -2.90
N LYS A 109 43.58 -3.28 -3.51
CA LYS A 109 42.75 -4.21 -4.29
C LYS A 109 41.74 -4.96 -3.41
N MET A 110 42.15 -5.37 -2.21
CA MET A 110 41.31 -6.17 -1.30
C MET A 110 40.27 -5.33 -0.56
N TYR A 111 40.62 -4.11 -0.14
CA TYR A 111 39.80 -3.29 0.77
C TYR A 111 39.54 -1.86 0.27
N GLY A 112 40.28 -1.40 -0.74
CA GLY A 112 40.25 -0.01 -1.24
C GLY A 112 39.07 0.34 -2.14
N GLN A 113 38.25 -0.64 -2.56
CA GLN A 113 36.93 -0.40 -3.14
C GLN A 113 35.96 0.05 -2.03
N GLN A 114 36.20 1.27 -1.53
CA GLN A 114 35.25 1.99 -0.70
C GLN A 114 34.23 2.64 -1.61
N GLU A 115 33.26 1.86 -2.10
CA GLU A 115 32.01 2.44 -2.54
C GLU A 115 31.34 3.05 -1.30
N GLN A 116 31.66 4.31 -1.00
CA GLN A 116 30.89 5.15 -0.08
C GLN A 116 29.62 5.63 -0.80
N SER A 117 28.90 4.70 -1.41
CA SER A 117 27.59 4.93 -1.99
C SER A 117 26.56 4.20 -1.15
N ASP A 118 25.34 4.73 -1.15
CA ASP A 118 24.17 4.05 -0.60
C ASP A 118 23.82 2.76 -1.40
N GLU A 119 24.51 2.51 -2.51
CA GLU A 119 24.34 1.38 -3.42
C GLU A 119 25.57 0.46 -3.47
N CYS A 120 26.18 0.18 -2.32
CA CYS A 120 27.29 -0.75 -2.29
C CYS A 120 26.83 -2.20 -2.55
N SER A 121 27.74 -3.03 -3.09
CA SER A 121 27.50 -4.48 -3.20
C SER A 121 27.68 -5.19 -1.86
N LEU A 122 26.59 -5.63 -1.24
CA LEU A 122 26.63 -6.45 -0.01
C LEU A 122 27.01 -7.91 -0.30
N SER A 123 27.36 -8.68 0.74
CA SER A 123 27.53 -10.12 0.59
C SER A 123 26.20 -10.77 0.21
N THR A 124 26.25 -11.90 -0.50
CA THR A 124 25.05 -12.65 -0.90
C THR A 124 24.13 -12.96 0.28
N SER A 125 24.70 -13.32 1.44
CA SER A 125 23.91 -13.61 2.64
C SER A 125 23.18 -12.38 3.18
N GLN A 126 23.84 -11.22 3.25
CA GLN A 126 23.24 -9.98 3.73
C GLN A 126 22.18 -9.46 2.74
N ALA A 127 22.50 -9.44 1.45
CA ALA A 127 21.56 -9.03 0.41
C ALA A 127 20.30 -9.92 0.42
N ASN A 128 20.46 -11.25 0.52
CA ASN A 128 19.34 -12.18 0.57
C ASN A 128 18.46 -11.96 1.82
N TYR A 129 19.07 -11.71 2.98
CA TYR A 129 18.33 -11.40 4.20
C TYR A 129 17.51 -10.11 4.09
N LEU A 130 18.09 -9.04 3.55
CA LEU A 130 17.36 -7.77 3.36
C LEU A 130 16.25 -7.92 2.32
N ASN A 131 16.50 -8.64 1.23
CA ASN A 131 15.51 -8.91 0.19
C ASN A 131 14.37 -9.79 0.71
N SER A 132 14.65 -10.80 1.54
CA SER A 132 13.60 -11.64 2.14
C SER A 132 12.74 -10.85 3.11
N ARG A 133 13.36 -10.01 3.96
CA ARG A 133 12.70 -9.05 4.85
C ARG A 133 11.75 -8.11 4.09
N LEU A 134 12.20 -7.55 2.96
CA LEU A 134 11.36 -6.70 2.12
C LEU A 134 10.17 -7.49 1.56
N LYS A 135 10.42 -8.68 1.03
CA LYS A 135 9.35 -9.54 0.50
C LYS A 135 8.31 -9.89 1.56
N GLU A 136 8.73 -10.33 2.74
CA GLU A 136 7.85 -10.62 3.88
C GLU A 136 7.03 -9.39 4.28
N SER A 137 7.64 -8.20 4.30
CA SER A 137 6.92 -6.97 4.61
C SER A 137 5.86 -6.62 3.54
N GLN A 138 6.15 -6.82 2.26
CA GLN A 138 5.21 -6.60 1.17
C GLN A 138 4.03 -7.59 1.23
N GLU A 139 4.32 -8.85 1.54
CA GLU A 139 3.29 -9.88 1.76
C GLU A 139 2.38 -9.52 2.95
N ARG A 140 2.95 -9.01 4.06
CA ARG A 140 2.15 -8.48 5.18
C ARG A 140 1.29 -7.29 4.76
N CYS A 141 1.82 -6.33 4.01
CA CYS A 141 1.03 -5.20 3.50
C CYS A 141 -0.15 -5.66 2.63
N LEU A 142 0.04 -6.69 1.79
CA LEU A 142 -1.04 -7.28 1.00
C LEU A 142 -2.09 -7.98 1.87
N ALA A 143 -1.66 -8.67 2.93
CA ALA A 143 -2.55 -9.33 3.87
C ALA A 143 -3.40 -8.30 4.65
N GLU A 144 -2.78 -7.27 5.21
CA GLU A 144 -3.44 -6.18 5.95
C GLU A 144 -4.46 -5.42 5.08
N ALA A 145 -4.08 -5.12 3.83
CA ALA A 145 -4.97 -4.45 2.89
C ALA A 145 -6.19 -5.30 2.49
N ARG A 146 -6.07 -6.64 2.52
CA ARG A 146 -7.17 -7.57 2.26
C ARG A 146 -8.10 -7.72 3.46
N THR A 147 -7.56 -7.78 4.67
CA THR A 147 -8.34 -7.95 5.91
C THR A 147 -8.97 -6.66 6.39
N GLY A 148 -8.55 -5.50 5.88
CA GLY A 148 -9.06 -4.19 6.33
C GLY A 148 -8.51 -3.75 7.68
N LEU A 149 -7.57 -4.51 8.25
CA LEU A 149 -6.81 -4.16 9.43
C LEU A 149 -5.63 -3.28 8.98
N GLY A 150 -5.93 -2.03 8.61
CA GLY A 150 -4.88 -1.01 8.55
C GLY A 150 -4.44 -0.72 9.97
N LEU A 151 -3.15 -0.87 10.27
CA LEU A 151 -2.55 -0.48 11.55
C LEU A 151 -2.88 1.00 11.85
N ASP A 152 -3.59 1.21 12.96
CA ASP A 152 -3.50 2.44 13.78
C ASP A 152 -2.13 2.52 14.47
#